data_AF-A0AAT9RZX4-F1
#
_entry.id   AF-A0AAT9RZX4-F1
#
_cell.length_a   1.000
_cell.length_b   1.000
_cell.length_c   1.000
_cell.angle_alpha   90.00
_cell.angle_beta   90.00
_cell.angle_gamma   90.00
#
_symmetry.space_group_name_H-M   'P 1'
#
loop_
_entity.id
_entity.type
_entity.pdbx_description
1 polymer ?
#
loop_
_entity_poly.entity_id
_entity_poly.type
_entity_poly.pdbx_seq_one_letter_code
_entity_poly.pdbx_strand_id
1 'polypeptide(L)'
;MVQIHVLGPMTVFDEESEPVILAPKPRQVLALLAVSADRAISVSALMQELWGNKPPRTATATIQTYIGHVRRTLAEALRTSAATVAEEILITEGSSYVLSTSRVALDITEYELLAEEGVAAVERGEFARGSDLLRRALALWRGPALVNVEAGELLSARIVHLDESLICVEEQRICADLQRGAHRTLVPELTGLTARHPLHENFHRHLMLALYRSGRRAEALAVMRRLRTRLVEELGLEPSPFLIQLEQDILRGEPSLDEPTAGPADQGSGRQRGRAVGGGTVRRLPMSAMQPTG
;
A
#
# COMPACT_ATOMS: atom_id res chain seq x y z
N MET A 1 25.51 2.49 -5.62
CA MET A 1 24.25 3.05 -6.19
C MET A 1 23.76 4.04 -5.15
N VAL A 2 23.13 5.17 -5.52
CA VAL A 2 22.55 6.04 -4.47
C VAL A 2 21.36 5.35 -3.85
N GLN A 3 21.29 5.35 -2.53
CA GLN A 3 20.09 5.00 -1.79
C GLN A 3 19.39 6.29 -1.35
N ILE A 4 18.13 6.42 -1.73
CA ILE A 4 17.26 7.49 -1.25
C ILE A 4 16.14 6.83 -0.45
N HIS A 5 16.01 7.26 0.79
CA HIS A 5 14.92 6.82 1.66
C HIS A 5 13.88 7.93 1.79
N VAL A 6 12.60 7.58 1.63
CA VAL A 6 11.46 8.49 1.81
C VAL A 6 10.39 7.92 2.76
N LEU A 7 10.46 6.64 3.12
CA LEU A 7 9.57 5.99 4.10
C LEU A 7 10.05 6.24 5.53
N GLY A 8 10.08 7.51 5.91
CA GLY A 8 10.66 8.03 7.15
C GLY A 8 11.30 9.40 6.90
N PRO A 9 12.27 9.83 7.73
CA PRO A 9 13.09 10.98 7.40
C PRO A 9 13.79 10.78 6.07
N MET A 10 13.67 11.76 5.17
CA MET A 10 14.35 11.74 3.90
C MET A 10 15.86 11.74 4.11
N THR A 11 16.52 10.70 3.58
CA THR A 11 17.97 10.56 3.60
C THR A 11 18.47 10.14 2.23
N VAL A 12 19.67 10.62 1.87
CA VAL A 12 20.35 10.31 0.62
C VAL A 12 21.75 9.87 0.99
N PHE A 13 22.19 8.70 0.57
CA PHE A 13 23.53 8.20 0.88
C PHE A 13 23.99 7.19 -0.17
N ASP A 14 25.29 6.93 -0.20
CA ASP A 14 25.89 5.81 -0.90
C ASP A 14 26.36 4.81 0.17
N GLU A 15 26.47 3.51 -0.15
CA GLU A 15 26.67 2.44 0.85
C GLU A 15 27.89 2.65 1.77
N GLU A 16 28.86 3.47 1.35
CA GLU A 16 30.10 3.76 2.08
C GLU A 16 30.16 5.17 2.71
N SER A 17 29.10 5.99 2.61
CA SER A 17 29.17 7.42 2.94
C SER A 17 28.15 7.88 3.97
N GLU A 18 28.47 8.96 4.70
CA GLU A 18 27.52 9.62 5.59
C GLU A 18 26.29 10.18 4.82
N PRO A 19 25.11 10.26 5.45
CA PRO A 19 23.93 10.84 4.84
C PRO A 19 24.15 12.27 4.38
N VAL A 20 23.82 12.53 3.13
CA VAL A 20 24.00 13.84 2.51
C VAL A 20 22.93 14.81 2.98
N ILE A 21 23.37 15.99 3.43
CA ILE A 21 22.49 17.02 3.98
C ILE A 21 22.11 18.00 2.86
N LEU A 22 20.86 17.92 2.41
CA LEU A 22 20.26 18.90 1.51
C LEU A 22 19.63 20.06 2.29
N ALA A 23 19.71 21.28 1.75
CA ALA A 23 18.94 22.42 2.25
C ALA A 23 17.42 22.17 2.10
N PRO A 24 16.54 22.84 2.89
CA PRO A 24 15.11 22.51 2.95
C PRO A 24 14.39 22.48 1.60
N LYS A 25 14.54 23.51 0.76
CA LYS A 25 13.86 23.59 -0.55
C LYS A 25 14.41 22.59 -1.59
N PRO A 26 15.73 22.42 -1.78
CA PRO A 26 16.27 21.33 -2.59
C PRO A 26 15.86 19.93 -2.11
N ARG A 27 15.78 19.71 -0.79
CA ARG A 27 15.28 18.47 -0.20
C ARG A 27 13.82 18.22 -0.57
N GLN A 28 12.97 19.24 -0.46
CA GLN A 28 11.56 19.18 -0.86
C GLN A 28 11.40 18.83 -2.35
N VAL A 29 12.21 19.45 -3.23
CA VAL A 29 12.20 19.12 -4.67
C VAL A 29 12.59 17.66 -4.91
N LEU A 30 13.69 17.19 -4.31
CA LEU A 30 14.13 15.82 -4.48
C LEU A 30 13.13 14.82 -3.87
N ALA A 31 12.49 15.16 -2.75
CA ALA A 31 11.44 14.34 -2.15
C ALA A 31 10.27 14.12 -3.13
N LEU A 32 9.77 15.19 -3.76
CA LEU A 32 8.66 15.09 -4.73
C LEU A 32 9.05 14.25 -5.95
N LEU A 33 10.28 14.41 -6.44
CA LEU A 33 10.79 13.60 -7.54
C LEU A 33 11.00 12.14 -7.14
N ALA A 34 11.45 11.87 -5.91
CA ALA A 34 11.67 10.52 -5.39
C ALA A 34 10.36 9.74 -5.20
N VAL A 35 9.32 10.37 -4.65
CA VAL A 35 8.00 9.71 -4.50
C VAL A 35 7.25 9.56 -5.82
N SER A 36 7.74 10.21 -6.88
CA SER A 36 7.21 10.19 -8.24
C SER A 36 8.26 9.69 -9.24
N ALA A 37 9.13 8.79 -8.80
CA ALA A 37 10.24 8.30 -9.61
C ALA A 37 9.78 7.72 -10.95
N ASP A 38 10.64 7.84 -11.96
CA ASP A 38 10.38 7.47 -13.35
C ASP A 38 9.17 8.18 -14.01
N ARG A 39 8.63 9.24 -13.37
CA ARG A 39 7.59 10.12 -13.94
C ARG A 39 8.12 11.54 -14.13
N ALA A 40 7.70 12.18 -15.23
CA ALA A 40 8.05 13.57 -15.53
C ALA A 40 7.24 14.54 -14.68
N ILE A 41 7.92 15.29 -13.81
CA ILE A 41 7.34 16.36 -12.99
C ILE A 41 7.64 17.71 -13.64
N SER A 42 6.59 18.45 -14.01
CA SER A 42 6.74 19.76 -14.65
C SER A 42 7.30 20.82 -13.70
N VAL A 43 7.91 21.85 -14.27
CA VAL A 43 8.28 23.06 -13.51
C VAL A 43 7.07 23.66 -12.79
N SER A 44 5.87 23.65 -13.39
CA SER A 44 4.66 24.17 -12.75
C SER A 44 4.25 23.36 -11.51
N ALA A 45 4.39 22.03 -11.54
CA ALA A 45 4.13 21.18 -10.38
C ALA A 45 5.15 21.43 -9.25
N LEU A 46 6.44 21.57 -9.60
CA LEU A 46 7.46 21.98 -8.63
C LEU A 46 7.17 23.37 -8.04
N MET A 47 6.65 24.31 -8.84
CA MET A 47 6.26 25.64 -8.34
C MET A 47 5.10 25.56 -7.36
N GLN A 48 4.07 24.78 -7.69
CA GLN A 48 2.91 24.55 -6.82
C GLN A 48 3.34 23.91 -5.51
N GLU A 49 4.22 22.91 -5.56
CA GLU A 49 4.74 22.25 -4.37
C GLU A 49 5.52 23.22 -3.46
N LEU A 50 6.42 24.03 -4.03
CA LEU A 50 7.32 24.88 -3.25
C LEU A 50 6.68 26.16 -2.71
N TRP A 51 5.72 26.74 -3.45
CA TRP A 51 5.16 28.06 -3.18
C TRP A 51 3.63 28.14 -3.27
N GLY A 52 2.94 27.06 -3.65
CA GLY A 52 1.50 27.05 -3.86
C GLY A 52 1.05 28.15 -4.83
N ASN A 53 0.05 28.93 -4.41
CA ASN A 53 -0.56 29.98 -5.22
C ASN A 53 0.24 31.30 -5.25
N LYS A 54 1.42 31.38 -4.61
CA LYS A 54 2.21 32.61 -4.52
C LYS A 54 3.67 32.44 -4.98
N PRO A 55 3.91 31.95 -6.21
CA PRO A 55 5.28 31.80 -6.71
C PRO A 55 5.95 33.16 -6.94
N PRO A 56 7.26 33.29 -6.64
CA PRO A 56 8.01 34.49 -7.01
C PRO A 56 8.15 34.61 -8.54
N ARG A 57 8.39 35.84 -9.04
CA ARG A 57 8.63 36.07 -10.48
C ARG A 57 9.84 35.29 -11.02
N THR A 58 10.78 34.94 -10.14
CA THR A 58 12.00 34.18 -10.42
C THR A 58 11.87 32.68 -10.13
N ALA A 59 10.65 32.15 -9.94
CA ALA A 59 10.41 30.77 -9.53
C ALA A 59 11.11 29.74 -10.44
N THR A 60 10.99 29.88 -11.76
CA THR A 60 11.62 28.99 -12.74
C THR A 60 13.15 28.95 -12.59
N ALA A 61 13.80 30.11 -12.51
CA ALA A 61 15.24 30.21 -12.33
C ALA A 61 15.69 29.64 -10.96
N THR A 62 14.85 29.84 -9.93
CA THR A 62 15.10 29.30 -8.59
C THR A 62 15.00 27.77 -8.57
N ILE A 63 14.02 27.18 -9.27
CA ILE A 63 13.90 25.73 -9.45
C ILE A 63 15.13 25.17 -10.17
N GLN A 64 15.56 25.79 -11.27
CA GLN A 64 16.78 25.36 -11.98
C GLN A 64 18.01 25.39 -11.07
N THR A 65 18.10 26.39 -10.19
CA THR A 65 19.16 26.49 -9.17
C THR A 65 19.06 25.31 -8.19
N TYR A 66 17.88 25.03 -7.64
CA TYR A 66 17.67 23.88 -6.75
C TYR A 66 17.99 22.54 -7.43
N ILE A 67 17.57 22.32 -8.67
CA ILE A 67 17.91 21.13 -9.45
C ILE A 67 19.42 21.03 -9.65
N GLY A 68 20.10 22.14 -9.96
CA GLY A 68 21.56 22.18 -10.05
C GLY A 68 22.25 21.79 -8.74
N HIS A 69 21.73 22.27 -7.60
CA HIS A 69 22.23 21.87 -6.27
C HIS A 69 22.00 20.38 -5.99
N VAL A 70 20.81 19.86 -6.28
CA VAL A 70 20.50 18.43 -6.13
C VAL A 70 21.43 17.58 -7.00
N ARG A 71 21.62 17.96 -8.28
CA ARG A 71 22.54 17.26 -9.20
C ARG A 71 23.97 17.23 -8.68
N ARG A 72 24.47 18.36 -8.18
CA ARG A 72 25.82 18.43 -7.60
C ARG A 72 25.95 17.55 -6.36
N THR A 73 24.94 17.60 -5.49
CA THR A 73 24.89 16.80 -4.26
C THR A 73 24.90 15.30 -4.55
N LEU A 74 24.08 14.86 -5.53
CA LEU A 74 24.07 13.48 -5.99
C LEU A 74 25.38 13.09 -6.70
N ALA A 75 25.99 14.02 -7.43
CA ALA A 75 27.27 13.79 -8.11
C ALA A 75 28.40 13.56 -7.10
N GLU A 76 28.44 14.34 -6.03
CA GLU A 76 29.36 14.16 -4.90
C GLU A 76 29.13 12.80 -4.21
N ALA A 77 27.87 12.45 -3.92
CA ALA A 77 27.51 11.17 -3.31
C ALA A 77 27.93 9.96 -4.18
N LEU A 78 27.76 10.07 -5.50
CA LEU A 78 28.10 9.02 -6.45
C LEU A 78 29.56 9.02 -6.91
N ARG A 79 30.36 9.97 -6.45
CA ARG A 79 31.74 10.19 -6.93
C ARG A 79 31.78 10.30 -8.47
N THR A 80 30.81 10.99 -9.06
CA THR A 80 30.65 11.17 -10.51
C THR A 80 30.51 12.65 -10.88
N SER A 81 30.33 12.95 -12.16
CA SER A 81 30.14 14.32 -12.64
C SER A 81 28.66 14.75 -12.55
N ALA A 82 28.42 16.04 -12.31
CA ALA A 82 27.06 16.59 -12.36
C ALA A 82 26.40 16.47 -13.74
N ALA A 83 27.20 16.37 -14.82
CA ALA A 83 26.71 16.10 -16.16
C ALA A 83 26.14 14.68 -16.27
N THR A 84 26.86 13.68 -15.76
CA THR A 84 26.39 12.28 -15.69
C THR A 84 25.10 12.17 -14.88
N VAL A 85 24.99 12.87 -13.74
CA VAL A 85 23.74 12.92 -12.98
C VAL A 85 22.61 13.56 -13.80
N ALA A 86 22.89 14.62 -14.56
CA ALA A 86 21.90 15.30 -15.39
C ALA A 86 21.39 14.44 -16.57
N GLU A 87 22.21 13.51 -17.05
CA GLU A 87 21.90 12.64 -18.18
C GLU A 87 21.24 11.32 -17.76
N GLU A 88 21.64 10.75 -16.62
CA GLU A 88 21.25 9.39 -16.25
C GLU A 88 20.34 9.30 -15.01
N ILE A 89 20.35 10.30 -14.12
CA ILE A 89 19.67 10.21 -12.82
C ILE A 89 18.58 11.25 -12.66
N LEU A 90 18.92 12.53 -12.76
CA LEU A 90 17.97 13.63 -12.66
C LEU A 90 17.91 14.33 -14.00
N ILE A 91 17.08 13.79 -14.88
CA ILE A 91 17.00 14.11 -16.30
C ILE A 91 16.10 15.33 -16.50
N THR A 92 16.52 16.25 -17.38
CA THR A 92 15.63 17.33 -17.86
C THR A 92 14.99 16.92 -19.17
N GLU A 93 13.67 16.82 -19.19
CA GLU A 93 12.87 16.51 -20.37
C GLU A 93 11.99 17.73 -20.71
N GLY A 94 12.45 18.56 -21.64
CA GLY A 94 11.76 19.80 -21.98
C GLY A 94 11.60 20.75 -20.79
N SER A 95 10.37 20.87 -20.28
CA SER A 95 10.03 21.69 -19.10
C SER A 95 9.71 20.87 -17.84
N SER A 96 10.17 19.62 -17.81
CA SER A 96 9.97 18.68 -16.72
C SER A 96 11.29 18.07 -16.26
N TYR A 97 11.25 17.47 -15.07
CA TYR A 97 12.35 16.72 -14.49
C TYR A 97 11.90 15.31 -14.15
N VAL A 98 12.76 14.33 -14.42
CA VAL A 98 12.53 12.91 -14.09
C VAL A 98 13.67 12.47 -13.17
N LEU A 99 13.34 11.82 -12.05
CA LEU A 99 14.32 11.06 -11.29
C LEU A 99 14.25 9.60 -11.74
N SER A 100 15.30 9.14 -12.42
CA SER A 100 15.41 7.77 -12.90
C SER A 100 15.91 6.83 -11.81
N THR A 101 15.25 5.68 -11.68
CA THR A 101 15.67 4.59 -10.78
C THR A 101 16.85 3.77 -11.30
N SER A 102 17.34 4.03 -12.52
CA SER A 102 18.41 3.25 -13.16
C SER A 102 19.72 3.18 -12.35
N ARG A 103 20.02 4.23 -11.57
CA ARG A 103 21.17 4.29 -10.64
C ARG A 103 20.81 4.72 -9.22
N VAL A 104 19.51 4.77 -8.93
CA VAL A 104 18.97 5.21 -7.64
C VAL A 104 18.07 4.12 -7.11
N ALA A 105 18.47 3.54 -5.97
CA ALA A 105 17.63 2.67 -5.19
C ALA A 105 16.72 3.52 -4.29
N LEU A 106 15.42 3.29 -4.41
CA LEU A 106 14.38 3.97 -3.65
C LEU A 106 13.66 2.95 -2.77
N ASP A 107 13.60 3.22 -1.47
CA ASP A 107 12.84 2.39 -0.52
C ASP A 107 11.35 2.33 -0.87
N ILE A 108 10.77 3.41 -1.39
CA ILE A 108 9.37 3.45 -1.85
C ILE A 108 9.12 2.49 -3.02
N THR A 109 10.05 2.39 -3.97
CA THR A 109 9.91 1.49 -5.12
C THR A 109 10.02 0.03 -4.67
N GLU A 110 10.95 -0.28 -3.76
CA GLU A 110 11.06 -1.62 -3.17
C GLU A 110 9.80 -1.97 -2.33
N TYR A 111 9.31 -1.01 -1.56
CA TYR A 111 8.09 -1.16 -0.77
C TYR A 111 6.86 -1.44 -1.63
N GLU A 112 6.63 -0.64 -2.68
CA GLU A 112 5.48 -0.80 -3.57
C GLU A 112 5.51 -2.18 -4.26
N LEU A 113 6.68 -2.63 -4.72
CA LEU A 113 6.85 -3.95 -5.32
C LEU A 113 6.57 -5.08 -4.31
N LEU A 114 7.18 -5.04 -3.12
CA LEU A 114 6.97 -6.06 -2.09
C LEU A 114 5.51 -6.08 -1.60
N ALA A 115 4.88 -4.91 -1.49
CA ALA A 115 3.48 -4.78 -1.12
C ALA A 115 2.58 -5.41 -2.18
N GLU A 116 2.76 -5.08 -3.46
CA GLU A 116 1.99 -5.63 -4.56
C GLU A 116 2.14 -7.16 -4.66
N GLU A 117 3.37 -7.67 -4.67
CA GLU A 117 3.63 -9.11 -4.71
C GLU A 117 3.07 -9.83 -3.47
N GLY A 118 3.18 -9.20 -2.31
CA GLY A 118 2.69 -9.73 -1.04
C GLY A 118 1.18 -9.87 -1.04
N VAL A 119 0.46 -8.82 -1.45
CA VAL A 119 -1.01 -8.85 -1.57
C VAL A 119 -1.45 -9.90 -2.59
N ALA A 120 -0.82 -9.93 -3.78
CA ALA A 120 -1.14 -10.93 -4.80
C ALA A 120 -0.84 -12.37 -4.34
N ALA A 121 0.14 -12.58 -3.46
CA ALA A 121 0.37 -13.88 -2.84
C ALA A 121 -0.74 -14.25 -1.83
N VAL A 122 -1.20 -13.30 -1.01
CA VAL A 122 -2.32 -13.50 -0.08
C VAL A 122 -3.61 -13.83 -0.83
N GLU A 123 -3.92 -13.11 -1.90
CA GLU A 123 -5.10 -13.35 -2.75
C GLU A 123 -5.10 -14.75 -3.38
N ARG A 124 -3.91 -15.28 -3.72
CA ARG A 124 -3.73 -16.64 -4.24
C ARG A 124 -3.70 -17.71 -3.14
N GLY A 125 -3.88 -17.34 -1.87
CA GLY A 125 -3.82 -18.25 -0.73
C GLY A 125 -2.41 -18.67 -0.32
N GLU A 126 -1.36 -18.05 -0.90
CA GLU A 126 0.05 -18.28 -0.53
C GLU A 126 0.41 -17.50 0.76
N PHE A 127 -0.36 -17.70 1.83
CA PHE A 127 -0.28 -16.89 3.06
C PHE A 127 1.13 -16.83 3.66
N ALA A 128 1.91 -17.91 3.53
CA ALA A 128 3.27 -17.92 4.03
C ALA A 128 4.16 -16.90 3.31
N ARG A 129 4.15 -16.95 1.98
CA ARG A 129 4.90 -16.03 1.12
C ARG A 129 4.38 -14.60 1.25
N GLY A 130 3.06 -14.42 1.25
CA GLY A 130 2.41 -13.12 1.41
C GLY A 130 2.82 -12.43 2.71
N SER A 131 2.74 -13.15 3.85
CA SER A 131 3.19 -12.64 5.15
C SER A 131 4.66 -12.19 5.14
N ASP A 132 5.55 -13.00 4.55
CA ASP A 132 6.99 -12.69 4.53
C ASP A 132 7.32 -11.49 3.63
N LEU A 133 6.68 -11.37 2.47
CA LEU A 133 6.83 -10.22 1.57
C LEU A 133 6.32 -8.93 2.22
N LEU A 134 5.11 -8.95 2.79
CA LEU A 134 4.50 -7.79 3.44
C LEU A 134 5.30 -7.38 4.69
N ARG A 135 5.85 -8.34 5.45
CA ARG A 135 6.75 -8.03 6.58
C ARG A 135 8.02 -7.31 6.13
N ARG A 136 8.61 -7.72 5.01
CA ARG A 136 9.77 -7.03 4.42
C ARG A 136 9.41 -5.63 3.94
N ALA A 137 8.24 -5.45 3.31
CA ALA A 137 7.73 -4.14 2.93
C ALA A 137 7.60 -3.21 4.16
N LEU A 138 6.95 -3.67 5.22
CA LEU A 138 6.79 -2.91 6.47
C LEU A 138 8.13 -2.55 7.12
N ALA A 139 9.14 -3.41 7.02
CA ALA A 139 10.48 -3.17 7.59
C ALA A 139 11.25 -2.02 6.90
N LEU A 140 10.83 -1.58 5.71
CA LEU A 140 11.42 -0.42 5.03
C LEU A 140 11.00 0.91 5.69
N TRP A 141 9.91 0.91 6.45
CA TRP A 141 9.42 2.10 7.15
C TRP A 141 10.24 2.40 8.40
N ARG A 142 10.74 3.64 8.50
CA ARG A 142 11.56 4.15 9.60
C ARG A 142 10.86 5.24 10.41
N GLY A 143 9.55 5.38 10.23
CA GLY A 143 8.73 6.41 10.84
C GLY A 143 7.79 7.06 9.80
N PRO A 144 7.14 8.19 10.15
CA PRO A 144 6.25 8.90 9.24
C PRO A 144 6.99 9.33 7.97
N ALA A 145 6.36 9.10 6.81
CA ALA A 145 6.95 9.40 5.51
C ALA A 145 7.32 10.89 5.41
N LEU A 146 8.55 11.16 4.96
CA LEU A 146 9.09 12.50 4.72
C LEU A 146 8.98 13.47 5.92
N VAL A 147 9.03 12.98 7.17
CA VAL A 147 8.83 13.80 8.39
C VAL A 147 9.78 15.01 8.53
N ASN A 148 10.95 14.98 7.87
CA ASN A 148 11.95 16.06 7.87
C ASN A 148 11.89 16.95 6.61
N VAL A 149 10.81 16.86 5.84
CA VAL A 149 10.56 17.65 4.63
C VAL A 149 9.32 18.50 4.86
N GLU A 150 9.43 19.78 4.53
CA GLU A 150 8.27 20.67 4.51
C GLU A 150 7.41 20.31 3.28
N ALA A 151 6.33 19.56 3.49
CA ALA A 151 5.46 19.11 2.41
C ALA A 151 4.50 20.23 1.96
N GLY A 152 4.50 20.49 0.66
CA GLY A 152 3.46 21.24 -0.04
C GLY A 152 2.28 20.35 -0.39
N GLU A 153 1.39 20.84 -1.25
CA GLU A 153 0.13 20.16 -1.59
C GLU A 153 0.33 18.79 -2.25
N LEU A 154 1.30 18.69 -3.18
CA LEU A 154 1.52 17.45 -3.93
C LEU A 154 2.18 16.38 -3.06
N LEU A 155 3.19 16.77 -2.27
CA LEU A 155 3.80 15.86 -1.31
C LEU A 155 2.82 15.41 -0.23
N SER A 156 1.99 16.33 0.29
CA SER A 156 1.00 15.98 1.31
C SER A 156 0.02 14.92 0.81
N ALA A 157 -0.49 15.07 -0.43
CA ALA A 157 -1.35 14.07 -1.04
C ALA A 157 -0.66 12.70 -1.18
N ARG A 158 0.64 12.69 -1.54
CA ARG A 158 1.41 11.45 -1.67
C ARG A 158 1.72 10.81 -0.32
N ILE A 159 1.99 11.60 0.72
CA ILE A 159 2.18 11.12 2.11
C ILE A 159 0.90 10.45 2.60
N VAL A 160 -0.27 11.08 2.43
CA VAL A 160 -1.56 10.48 2.81
C VAL A 160 -1.78 9.15 2.08
N HIS A 161 -1.50 9.09 0.78
CA HIS A 161 -1.61 7.83 0.03
C HIS A 161 -0.66 6.74 0.55
N LEU A 162 0.56 7.11 0.94
CA LEU A 162 1.54 6.20 1.54
C LEU A 162 1.07 5.69 2.91
N ASP A 163 0.49 6.56 3.74
CA ASP A 163 -0.04 6.18 5.06
C ASP A 163 -1.23 5.21 4.92
N GLU A 164 -2.13 5.44 3.97
CA GLU A 164 -3.23 4.51 3.65
C GLU A 164 -2.70 3.17 3.11
N SER A 165 -1.66 3.20 2.26
CA SER A 165 -0.99 2.00 1.79
C SER A 165 -0.37 1.20 2.95
N LEU A 166 0.27 1.87 3.90
CA LEU A 166 0.86 1.25 5.09
C LEU A 166 -0.20 0.48 5.90
N ILE A 167 -1.34 1.11 6.16
CA ILE A 167 -2.47 0.48 6.85
C ILE A 167 -2.93 -0.77 6.10
N CYS A 168 -3.13 -0.67 4.78
CA CYS A 168 -3.54 -1.80 3.95
C CYS A 168 -2.53 -2.98 4.01
N VAL A 169 -1.24 -2.68 3.92
CA VAL A 169 -0.18 -3.70 4.00
C VAL A 169 -0.14 -4.37 5.38
N GLU A 170 -0.29 -3.60 6.47
CA GLU A 170 -0.42 -4.14 7.82
C GLU A 170 -1.62 -5.09 7.93
N GLU A 171 -2.79 -4.70 7.43
CA GLU A 171 -3.99 -5.53 7.45
C GLU A 171 -3.81 -6.83 6.68
N GLN A 172 -3.25 -6.77 5.47
CA GLN A 172 -3.03 -7.96 4.63
C GLN A 172 -2.02 -8.92 5.29
N ARG A 173 -0.99 -8.39 5.93
CA ARG A 173 0.01 -9.17 6.68
C ARG A 173 -0.63 -9.87 7.87
N ILE A 174 -1.47 -9.16 8.63
CA ILE A 174 -2.21 -9.69 9.78
C ILE A 174 -3.20 -10.77 9.33
N CYS A 175 -3.94 -10.53 8.24
CA CYS A 175 -4.83 -11.52 7.64
C CYS A 175 -4.06 -12.80 7.31
N ALA A 176 -2.93 -12.69 6.59
CA ALA A 176 -2.10 -13.82 6.24
C ALA A 176 -1.59 -14.59 7.48
N ASP A 177 -1.14 -13.89 8.51
CA ASP A 177 -0.65 -14.48 9.76
C ASP A 177 -1.76 -15.19 10.56
N LEU A 178 -2.98 -14.62 10.58
CA LEU A 178 -4.15 -15.27 11.19
C LEU A 178 -4.51 -16.57 10.47
N GLN A 179 -4.40 -16.60 9.14
CA GLN A 179 -4.61 -17.81 8.33
C GLN A 179 -3.55 -18.89 8.59
N ARG A 180 -2.33 -18.47 8.93
CA ARG A 180 -1.25 -19.37 9.35
C ARG A 180 -1.38 -19.86 10.80
N GLY A 181 -2.43 -19.45 11.52
CA GLY A 181 -2.63 -19.82 12.92
C GLY A 181 -1.75 -19.04 13.90
N ALA A 182 -1.13 -17.92 13.51
CA ALA A 182 -0.29 -17.09 14.37
C ALA A 182 -1.09 -16.15 15.32
N HIS A 183 -2.30 -16.56 15.71
CA HIS A 183 -3.24 -15.72 16.47
C HIS A 183 -2.67 -15.28 17.83
N ARG A 184 -1.97 -16.17 18.57
CA ARG A 184 -1.40 -15.82 19.88
C ARG A 184 -0.30 -14.77 19.79
N THR A 185 0.56 -14.86 18.78
CA THR A 185 1.69 -13.95 18.59
C THR A 185 1.26 -12.57 18.08
N LEU A 186 0.10 -12.48 17.42
CA LEU A 186 -0.44 -11.21 16.92
C LEU A 186 -1.13 -10.35 17.99
N VAL A 187 -1.58 -10.92 19.12
CA VAL A 187 -2.35 -10.15 20.12
C VAL A 187 -1.64 -8.89 20.62
N PRO A 188 -0.33 -8.91 20.98
CA PRO A 188 0.36 -7.70 21.42
C PRO A 188 0.45 -6.63 20.32
N GLU A 189 0.76 -7.04 19.08
CA GLU A 189 0.84 -6.15 17.91
C GLU A 189 -0.51 -5.49 17.63
N LEU A 190 -1.58 -6.28 17.56
CA LEU A 190 -2.96 -5.82 17.35
C LEU A 190 -3.48 -4.92 18.49
N THR A 191 -3.06 -5.18 19.73
CA THR A 191 -3.37 -4.29 20.86
C THR A 191 -2.71 -2.91 20.68
N GLY A 192 -1.47 -2.88 20.20
CA GLY A 192 -0.79 -1.63 19.83
C GLY A 192 -1.47 -0.90 18.67
N LEU A 193 -1.85 -1.63 17.61
CA LEU A 193 -2.52 -1.05 16.44
C LEU A 193 -3.89 -0.45 16.79
N THR A 194 -4.71 -1.15 17.57
CA THR A 194 -6.02 -0.64 18.02
C THR A 194 -5.93 0.54 19.00
N ALA A 195 -4.78 0.74 19.64
CA ALA A 195 -4.49 1.95 20.41
C ALA A 195 -4.09 3.12 19.52
N ARG A 196 -3.28 2.88 18.47
CA ARG A 196 -2.88 3.90 17.48
C ARG A 196 -4.01 4.31 16.55
N HIS A 197 -4.88 3.37 16.19
CA HIS A 197 -5.99 3.56 15.27
C HIS A 197 -7.31 3.20 15.97
N PRO A 198 -7.78 4.06 16.90
CA PRO A 198 -8.87 3.73 17.82
C PRO A 198 -10.20 3.46 17.14
N LEU A 199 -10.44 4.02 15.96
CA LEU A 199 -11.69 3.90 15.18
C LEU A 199 -11.57 2.91 14.01
N HIS A 200 -10.42 2.24 13.84
CA HIS A 200 -10.19 1.34 12.70
C HIS A 200 -10.78 -0.05 12.93
N GLU A 201 -12.04 -0.23 12.53
CA GLU A 201 -12.87 -1.41 12.83
C GLU A 201 -12.20 -2.76 12.47
N ASN A 202 -11.46 -2.84 11.36
CA ASN A 202 -10.78 -4.06 10.94
C ASN A 202 -9.64 -4.50 11.90
N PHE A 203 -8.87 -3.57 12.48
CA PHE A 203 -7.84 -3.95 13.47
C PHE A 203 -8.49 -4.50 14.74
N HIS A 204 -9.62 -3.92 15.16
CA HIS A 204 -10.40 -4.44 16.28
C HIS A 204 -10.99 -5.82 15.95
N ARG A 205 -11.51 -6.02 14.74
CA ARG A 205 -11.97 -7.33 14.25
C ARG A 205 -10.87 -8.38 14.32
N HIS A 206 -9.68 -8.08 13.82
CA HIS A 206 -8.53 -8.99 13.89
C HIS A 206 -8.13 -9.30 15.34
N LEU A 207 -8.13 -8.30 16.22
CA LEU A 207 -7.85 -8.49 17.64
C LEU A 207 -8.91 -9.38 18.31
N MET A 208 -10.19 -9.16 18.03
CA MET A 208 -11.28 -10.00 18.52
C MET A 208 -11.11 -11.46 18.10
N LEU A 209 -10.81 -11.70 16.82
CA LEU A 209 -10.59 -13.05 16.30
C LEU A 209 -9.34 -13.71 16.93
N ALA A 210 -8.24 -12.97 17.04
CA ALA A 210 -7.00 -13.46 17.63
C ALA A 210 -7.19 -13.84 19.12
N LEU A 211 -7.89 -13.01 19.88
CA LEU A 211 -8.23 -13.27 21.29
C LEU A 211 -9.16 -14.47 21.42
N TYR A 212 -10.20 -14.56 20.58
CA TYR A 212 -11.12 -15.69 20.58
C TYR A 212 -10.39 -17.02 20.33
N ARG A 213 -9.59 -17.11 19.24
CA ARG A 213 -8.78 -18.29 18.91
C ARG A 213 -7.74 -18.63 19.98
N SER A 214 -7.33 -17.64 20.77
CA SER A 214 -6.43 -17.84 21.92
C SER A 214 -7.16 -18.34 23.19
N GLY A 215 -8.47 -18.61 23.12
CA GLY A 215 -9.31 -18.99 24.27
C GLY A 215 -9.73 -17.81 25.16
N ARG A 216 -9.45 -16.57 24.76
CA ARG A 216 -9.69 -15.33 25.55
C ARG A 216 -11.00 -14.66 25.14
N ARG A 217 -12.08 -15.44 25.10
CA ARG A 217 -13.42 -15.01 24.62
C ARG A 217 -13.95 -13.76 25.33
N ALA A 218 -13.80 -13.67 26.65
CA ALA A 218 -14.27 -12.51 27.42
C ALA A 218 -13.55 -11.21 26.99
N GLU A 219 -12.26 -11.30 26.67
CA GLU A 219 -11.46 -10.15 26.24
C GLU A 219 -11.81 -9.75 24.80
N ALA A 220 -12.08 -10.71 23.92
CA ALA A 220 -12.57 -10.42 22.56
C ALA A 220 -13.87 -9.59 22.60
N LEU A 221 -14.84 -9.99 23.44
CA LEU A 221 -16.09 -9.22 23.59
C LEU A 221 -15.88 -7.86 24.26
N ALA A 222 -14.87 -7.72 25.13
CA ALA A 222 -14.52 -6.44 25.71
C ALA A 222 -13.94 -5.45 24.67
N VAL A 223 -13.22 -5.94 23.66
CA VAL A 223 -12.74 -5.11 22.52
C VAL A 223 -13.92 -4.50 21.78
N MET A 224 -14.91 -5.31 21.38
CA MET A 224 -16.13 -4.83 20.70
C MET A 224 -16.86 -3.75 21.50
N ARG A 225 -17.04 -3.96 22.81
CA ARG A 225 -17.71 -2.99 23.69
C ARG A 225 -16.97 -1.65 23.72
N ARG A 226 -15.64 -1.68 23.86
CA ARG A 226 -14.81 -0.46 23.87
C ARG A 226 -14.87 0.27 22.54
N LEU A 227 -14.79 -0.45 21.43
CA LEU A 227 -14.90 0.14 20.09
C LEU A 227 -16.29 0.77 19.88
N ARG A 228 -17.37 0.04 20.20
CA ARG A 228 -18.75 0.55 20.11
C ARG A 228 -18.92 1.86 20.87
N THR A 229 -18.45 1.92 22.12
CA THR A 229 -18.49 3.16 22.91
C THR A 229 -17.80 4.32 22.17
N ARG A 230 -16.58 4.11 21.65
CA ARG A 230 -15.85 5.15 20.91
C ARG A 230 -16.55 5.59 19.62
N LEU A 231 -17.04 4.64 18.80
CA LEU A 231 -17.73 4.96 17.55
C LEU A 231 -18.99 5.81 17.80
N VAL A 232 -19.75 5.47 18.84
CA VAL A 232 -20.95 6.23 19.22
C VAL A 232 -20.57 7.61 19.77
N GLU A 233 -19.58 7.69 20.65
CA GLU A 233 -19.17 8.94 21.30
C GLU A 233 -18.49 9.92 20.33
N GLU A 234 -17.61 9.44 19.46
CA GLU A 234 -16.79 10.29 18.57
C GLU A 234 -17.44 10.55 17.21
N LEU A 235 -18.17 9.57 16.66
CA LEU A 235 -18.74 9.64 15.30
C LEU A 235 -20.27 9.60 15.27
N GLY A 236 -20.93 9.21 16.38
CA GLY A 236 -22.38 8.97 16.39
C GLY A 236 -22.79 7.75 15.56
N LEU A 237 -21.86 6.81 15.32
CA LEU A 237 -22.07 5.63 14.49
C LEU A 237 -22.09 4.35 15.31
N GLU A 238 -22.87 3.37 14.86
CA GLU A 238 -22.80 1.99 15.37
C GLU A 238 -21.70 1.19 14.65
N PRO A 239 -21.14 0.13 15.27
CA PRO A 239 -20.22 -0.78 14.61
C PRO A 239 -20.82 -1.35 13.33
N SER A 240 -19.94 -1.57 12.35
CA SER A 240 -20.30 -2.17 11.07
C SER A 240 -20.95 -3.56 11.20
N PRO A 241 -21.76 -3.97 10.20
CA PRO A 241 -22.43 -5.27 10.20
C PRO A 241 -21.47 -6.46 10.36
N PHE A 242 -20.25 -6.38 9.81
CA PHE A 242 -19.28 -7.47 9.92
C PHE A 242 -18.73 -7.65 11.34
N LEU A 243 -18.57 -6.56 12.10
CA LEU A 243 -18.17 -6.63 13.51
C LEU A 243 -19.31 -7.14 14.40
N ILE A 244 -20.54 -6.71 14.12
CA ILE A 244 -21.73 -7.23 14.81
C ILE A 244 -21.86 -8.73 14.58
N GLN A 245 -21.65 -9.19 13.34
CA GLN A 245 -21.68 -10.62 13.03
C GLN A 245 -20.59 -11.39 13.80
N LEU A 246 -19.35 -10.89 13.81
CA LEU A 246 -18.26 -11.52 14.57
C LEU A 246 -18.57 -11.60 16.08
N GLU A 247 -19.16 -10.56 16.67
CA GLU A 247 -19.60 -10.59 18.07
C GLU A 247 -20.62 -11.73 18.31
N GLN A 248 -21.58 -11.89 17.40
CA GLN A 248 -22.58 -12.96 17.49
C GLN A 248 -21.96 -14.35 17.33
N ASP A 249 -21.05 -14.52 16.38
CA ASP A 249 -20.37 -15.79 16.13
C ASP A 249 -19.51 -16.20 17.35
N ILE A 250 -18.81 -15.24 17.96
CA ILE A 250 -18.06 -15.44 19.21
C ILE A 250 -19.00 -15.83 20.36
N LEU A 251 -20.19 -15.22 20.44
CA LEU A 251 -21.20 -15.55 21.46
C LEU A 251 -21.78 -16.96 21.29
N ARG A 252 -21.94 -17.43 20.05
CA ARG A 252 -22.41 -18.79 19.75
C ARG A 252 -21.31 -19.84 19.86
N GLY A 253 -20.05 -19.43 19.73
CA GLY A 253 -18.92 -20.35 19.64
C GLY A 253 -18.92 -21.09 18.30
N GLU A 254 -19.16 -20.35 17.21
CA GLU A 254 -19.23 -20.93 15.87
C GLU A 254 -17.92 -21.64 15.49
N PRO A 255 -17.96 -22.93 15.10
CA PRO A 255 -16.75 -23.68 14.72
C PRO A 255 -15.97 -23.07 13.55
N SER A 256 -16.64 -22.33 12.66
CA SER A 256 -16.02 -21.63 11.53
C SER A 256 -15.01 -20.56 11.97
N LEU A 257 -15.08 -20.08 13.21
CA LEU A 257 -14.13 -19.13 13.76
C LEU A 257 -12.80 -19.79 14.16
N ASP A 258 -12.79 -21.10 14.42
CA ASP A 258 -11.61 -21.83 14.89
C ASP A 258 -10.68 -22.25 13.74
N GLU A 259 -11.21 -22.34 12.52
CA GLU A 259 -10.44 -22.70 11.33
C GLU A 259 -9.88 -21.48 10.59
N PRO A 260 -8.67 -21.55 9.99
CA PRO A 260 -8.24 -20.61 8.96
C PRO A 260 -9.33 -20.48 7.90
N THR A 261 -9.94 -19.29 7.78
CA THR A 261 -11.02 -19.06 6.83
C THR A 261 -10.44 -19.15 5.43
N ALA A 262 -10.72 -20.23 4.70
CA ALA A 262 -10.63 -20.20 3.24
C ALA A 262 -11.47 -18.99 2.79
N GLY A 263 -10.82 -18.01 2.13
CA GLY A 263 -11.47 -16.76 1.75
C GLY A 263 -12.75 -17.02 0.94
N PRO A 264 -13.66 -16.04 0.83
CA PRO A 264 -14.88 -16.19 0.04
C PRO A 264 -14.53 -16.20 -1.46
N ALA A 265 -14.07 -17.35 -1.95
CA ALA A 265 -14.11 -17.73 -3.35
C ALA A 265 -15.15 -18.83 -3.48
N ASP A 266 -16.22 -18.52 -4.22
CA ASP A 266 -17.22 -19.45 -4.74
C ASP A 266 -18.34 -19.92 -3.80
N GLN A 267 -19.28 -19.01 -3.50
CA GLN A 267 -20.70 -19.38 -3.36
C GLN A 267 -21.51 -18.92 -4.58
N GLY A 268 -20.93 -19.09 -5.78
CA GLY A 268 -21.43 -18.46 -7.01
C GLY A 268 -21.49 -19.35 -8.23
N SER A 269 -21.29 -20.68 -8.16
CA SER A 269 -21.55 -21.55 -9.32
C SER A 269 -21.76 -23.01 -8.94
N GLY A 270 -22.87 -23.31 -8.25
CA GLY A 270 -23.18 -24.65 -7.76
C GLY A 270 -24.63 -25.06 -7.93
N ARG A 271 -25.34 -24.59 -8.97
CA ARG A 271 -26.73 -25.01 -9.20
C ARG A 271 -27.08 -25.13 -10.68
N GLN A 272 -26.48 -26.13 -11.35
CA GLN A 272 -27.18 -26.93 -12.37
C GLN A 272 -26.36 -28.17 -12.75
N ARG A 273 -26.56 -29.26 -11.99
CA ARG A 273 -26.44 -30.62 -12.52
C ARG A 273 -27.66 -31.41 -12.08
N GLY A 274 -28.40 -31.91 -13.07
CA GLY A 274 -29.31 -33.03 -12.89
C GLY A 274 -30.76 -32.80 -13.32
N ARG A 275 -31.04 -32.82 -14.63
CA ARG A 275 -32.11 -33.67 -15.19
C ARG A 275 -32.06 -33.69 -16.72
N ALA A 276 -31.42 -34.70 -17.28
CA ALA A 276 -31.71 -35.19 -18.62
C ALA A 276 -32.16 -36.65 -18.47
N VAL A 277 -33.47 -36.86 -18.56
CA VAL A 277 -34.10 -38.17 -18.67
C VAL A 277 -34.82 -38.19 -20.02
N GLY A 278 -34.40 -39.11 -20.89
CA GLY A 278 -35.26 -39.91 -21.78
C GLY A 278 -36.11 -39.22 -22.85
N GLY A 279 -35.80 -39.52 -24.11
CA GLY A 279 -36.66 -39.30 -25.27
C GLY A 279 -35.80 -38.79 -26.43
N GLY A 280 -35.74 -39.37 -27.62
CA GLY A 280 -36.62 -40.27 -28.32
C GLY A 280 -36.22 -40.15 -29.80
N THR A 281 -36.17 -41.28 -30.48
CA THR A 281 -35.67 -41.51 -31.84
C THR A 281 -36.13 -40.46 -32.87
N VAL A 282 -35.17 -39.81 -33.55
CA VAL A 282 -35.46 -38.91 -34.68
C VAL A 282 -35.58 -39.73 -35.98
N ARG A 283 -36.80 -39.76 -36.52
CA ARG A 283 -37.15 -40.27 -37.85
C ARG A 283 -36.85 -39.20 -38.90
N ARG A 284 -36.03 -39.56 -39.89
CA ARG A 284 -35.71 -38.78 -41.11
C ARG A 284 -36.95 -38.54 -41.97
N LEU A 285 -37.06 -37.34 -42.55
CA LEU A 285 -37.53 -37.09 -43.91
C LEU A 285 -36.75 -35.90 -44.53
N PRO A 286 -36.43 -35.93 -45.84
CA PRO A 286 -35.60 -34.92 -46.50
C PRO A 286 -36.45 -33.84 -47.20
N MET A 287 -35.93 -32.62 -47.32
CA MET A 287 -36.46 -31.59 -48.23
C MET A 287 -35.32 -30.85 -48.92
N SER A 288 -35.51 -30.73 -50.24
CA SER A 288 -34.62 -30.25 -51.28
C SER A 288 -33.85 -28.96 -51.01
N ALA A 289 -32.59 -28.93 -51.46
CA ALA A 289 -31.86 -27.71 -51.76
C ALA A 289 -31.82 -27.51 -53.28
N MET A 290 -32.28 -26.34 -53.73
CA MET A 290 -32.11 -25.85 -55.10
C MET A 290 -31.37 -24.52 -55.04
N GLN A 291 -30.51 -24.31 -56.06
CA GLN A 291 -29.83 -23.09 -56.54
C GLN A 291 -28.34 -22.94 -56.20
N PRO A 292 -27.55 -22.19 -57.01
CA PRO A 292 -27.67 -21.94 -58.45
C PRO A 292 -26.35 -22.14 -59.23
N THR A 293 -26.50 -22.05 -60.54
CA THR A 293 -25.53 -21.91 -61.64
C THR A 293 -24.41 -20.91 -61.42
N GLY A 294 -23.21 -21.26 -61.93
CA GLY A 294 -22.19 -20.31 -62.35
C GLY A 294 -22.39 -19.82 -63.79
#